data_AF-A0A0G1EC38-F1
#
_entry.id   AF-A0A0G1EC38-F1
#
_cell.length_a   1.000
_cell.length_b   1.000
_cell.length_c   1.000
_cell.angle_alpha   90.00
_cell.angle_beta   90.00
_cell.angle_gamma   90.00
#
_symmetry.space_group_name_H-M   'P 1'
#
loop_
_entity.id
_entity.type
_entity.pdbx_description
1 polymer ?
#
loop_
_entity_poly.entity_id
_entity_poly.type
_entity_poly.pdbx_seq_one_letter_code
_entity_poly.pdbx_strand_id
1 'polypeptide(L)'
;MKQQSSITETPEIYLRLEQYSDIFSDFDIRPYRERALSIDFLDEIKRAASDKDGSGIELMLHIPEKDRNEAEEEVIKERLTTHFKRHYHLLSKEKRRVMKLGLTMVFLGIISMIAATLIIFKDPADDLFLSFLVVFLEPAAWFLLWEGMDQIVFNSKNINPDFNFYRKMSNSRGQIHFKSY
;
A
#
# COMPACT_ATOMS: atom_id res chain seq x y z
N MET A 1 23.51 -30.18 -23.97
CA MET A 1 22.88 -29.82 -22.68
C MET A 1 23.49 -28.50 -22.23
N LYS A 2 22.79 -27.37 -22.42
CA LYS A 2 23.19 -26.08 -21.85
C LYS A 2 22.39 -25.88 -20.57
N GLN A 3 23.08 -25.81 -19.44
CA GLN A 3 22.48 -25.43 -18.15
C GLN A 3 21.99 -23.99 -18.26
N GLN A 4 20.67 -23.82 -18.18
CA GLN A 4 20.03 -22.52 -18.05
C GLN A 4 19.87 -22.29 -16.54
N SER A 5 20.87 -21.65 -15.94
CA SER A 5 20.79 -21.14 -14.57
C SER A 5 19.75 -20.03 -14.55
N SER A 6 18.54 -20.33 -14.07
CA SER A 6 17.52 -19.33 -13.77
C SER A 6 17.97 -18.53 -12.53
N ILE A 7 18.85 -17.55 -12.75
CA ILE A 7 19.02 -16.45 -11.81
C ILE A 7 17.72 -15.65 -11.97
N THR A 8 16.91 -15.59 -10.92
CA THR A 8 15.74 -14.72 -10.89
C THR A 8 16.25 -13.28 -10.89
N GLU A 9 16.46 -12.70 -12.07
CA GLU A 9 16.94 -11.33 -12.21
C GLU A 9 15.93 -10.37 -11.55
N THR A 10 16.41 -9.55 -10.61
CA THR A 10 15.59 -8.51 -10.01
C THR A 10 15.23 -7.52 -11.12
N PRO A 11 13.95 -7.13 -11.29
CA PRO A 11 13.59 -6.21 -12.34
C PRO A 11 14.19 -4.82 -12.08
N GLU A 12 14.86 -4.27 -13.10
CA GLU A 12 15.54 -2.97 -13.02
C GLU A 12 14.69 -1.85 -13.65
N ILE A 13 14.72 -0.65 -13.08
CA ILE A 13 14.14 0.58 -13.61
C ILE A 13 15.27 1.57 -13.84
N TYR A 14 15.38 2.06 -15.07
CA TYR A 14 16.39 3.01 -15.49
C TYR A 14 15.77 4.40 -15.59
N LEU A 15 16.34 5.38 -14.88
CA LEU A 15 15.97 6.78 -14.98
C LEU A 15 17.19 7.62 -15.30
N ARG A 16 17.06 8.50 -16.29
CA ARG A 16 18.05 9.53 -16.58
C ARG A 16 17.69 10.79 -15.82
N LEU A 17 18.65 11.32 -15.09
CA LEU A 17 18.59 12.58 -14.37
C LEU A 17 19.52 13.57 -15.05
N GLU A 18 19.10 14.82 -15.14
CA GLU A 18 19.98 15.93 -15.50
C GLU A 18 20.75 16.38 -14.27
N GLN A 19 20.10 16.37 -13.10
CA GLN A 19 20.64 16.79 -11.82
C GLN A 19 19.94 16.06 -10.66
N TYR A 20 20.56 16.02 -9.48
CA TYR A 20 19.97 15.37 -8.30
C TYR A 20 18.64 15.97 -7.86
N SER A 21 18.38 17.25 -8.14
CA SER A 21 17.12 17.90 -7.81
C SER A 21 15.91 17.34 -8.56
N ASP A 22 16.09 16.64 -9.68
CA ASP A 22 14.99 16.05 -10.47
C ASP A 22 14.22 14.96 -9.67
N ILE A 23 14.86 14.40 -8.62
CA ILE A 23 14.25 13.44 -7.70
C ILE A 23 13.28 14.14 -6.72
N PHE A 24 13.42 15.44 -6.55
CA PHE A 24 12.81 16.22 -5.48
C PHE A 24 11.83 17.28 -5.99
N SER A 25 10.96 17.75 -5.11
CA SER A 25 10.02 18.82 -5.42
C SER A 25 10.75 20.17 -5.56
N ASP A 26 10.48 20.88 -6.65
CA ASP A 26 11.00 22.23 -6.90
C ASP A 26 10.49 23.28 -5.89
N PHE A 27 9.37 22.99 -5.22
CA PHE A 27 8.81 23.86 -4.18
C PHE A 27 9.53 23.74 -2.84
N ASP A 28 10.38 22.73 -2.66
CA ASP A 28 11.05 22.45 -1.40
C ASP A 28 12.54 22.78 -1.46
N ILE A 29 12.92 23.89 -0.83
CA ILE A 29 14.30 24.39 -0.83
C ILE A 29 15.22 23.69 0.20
N ARG A 30 14.69 22.80 1.05
CA ARG A 30 15.47 22.16 2.13
C ARG A 30 16.60 21.27 1.57
N PRO A 31 17.58 20.86 2.41
CA PRO A 31 18.59 19.89 1.99
C PRO A 31 17.99 18.53 1.59
N TYR A 32 18.69 17.76 0.75
CA TYR A 32 18.20 16.47 0.23
C TYR A 32 17.75 15.47 1.31
N ARG A 33 18.33 15.54 2.51
CA ARG A 33 17.95 14.71 3.66
C ARG A 33 16.50 14.90 4.11
N GLU A 34 15.93 16.08 3.86
CA GLU A 34 14.58 16.45 4.32
C GLU A 34 13.64 16.82 3.19
N ARG A 35 14.19 17.14 2.02
CA ARG A 35 13.44 17.57 0.84
C ARG A 35 12.36 16.56 0.46
N ALA A 36 11.20 17.05 0.06
CA ALA A 36 10.11 16.26 -0.47
C ALA A 36 10.49 15.66 -1.83
N LEU A 37 10.11 14.41 -2.07
CA LEU A 37 10.28 13.79 -3.39
C LEU A 37 9.30 14.44 -4.38
N SER A 38 9.70 14.54 -5.64
CA SER A 38 8.82 15.02 -6.71
C SER A 38 7.69 14.02 -6.93
N ILE A 39 6.48 14.53 -7.20
CA ILE A 39 5.34 13.71 -7.59
C ILE A 39 5.61 13.08 -8.96
N ASP A 40 6.17 13.85 -9.89
CA ASP A 40 6.49 13.37 -11.24
C ASP A 40 7.51 12.22 -11.19
N PHE A 41 8.54 12.36 -10.34
CA PHE A 41 9.51 11.29 -10.11
C PHE A 41 8.85 10.02 -9.56
N LEU A 42 7.98 10.17 -8.55
CA LEU A 42 7.27 9.04 -7.93
C LEU A 42 6.29 8.36 -8.90
N ASP A 43 5.58 9.13 -9.72
CA ASP A 43 4.63 8.60 -10.69
C ASP A 43 5.35 7.88 -11.83
N GLU A 44 6.50 8.38 -12.28
CA GLU A 44 7.32 7.71 -13.29
C GLU A 44 7.82 6.34 -12.80
N ILE A 45 8.42 6.26 -11.61
CA ILE A 45 8.87 4.97 -11.06
C ILE A 45 7.70 4.03 -10.78
N LYS A 46 6.53 4.55 -10.39
CA LYS A 46 5.34 3.75 -10.13
C LYS A 46 4.78 3.16 -11.41
N ARG A 47 4.74 3.95 -12.48
CA ARG A 47 4.38 3.49 -13.83
C ARG A 47 5.38 2.46 -14.34
N ALA A 48 6.67 2.72 -14.23
CA ALA A 48 7.71 1.77 -14.64
C ALA A 48 7.69 0.47 -13.82
N ALA A 49 7.21 0.52 -12.57
CA ALA A 49 7.06 -0.62 -11.67
C ALA A 49 5.75 -1.41 -11.84
N SER A 50 4.75 -0.90 -12.57
CA SER A 50 3.41 -1.53 -12.65
C SER A 50 3.47 -2.91 -13.29
N ASP A 51 4.27 -3.04 -14.35
CA ASP A 51 4.32 -4.23 -15.20
C ASP A 51 5.43 -5.20 -14.76
N LYS A 52 6.16 -4.85 -13.70
CA LYS A 52 7.29 -5.64 -13.17
C LYS A 52 6.80 -6.53 -12.05
N ASP A 53 6.68 -7.82 -12.29
CA ASP A 53 6.40 -8.81 -11.24
C ASP A 53 7.65 -9.10 -10.42
N GLY A 54 7.48 -9.34 -9.11
CA GLY A 54 8.60 -9.65 -8.21
C GLY A 54 8.49 -9.04 -6.81
N SER A 55 9.41 -9.45 -5.94
CA SER A 55 9.50 -9.04 -4.54
C SER A 55 10.33 -7.77 -4.30
N GLY A 56 11.03 -7.27 -5.33
CA GLY A 56 11.88 -6.08 -5.28
C GLY A 56 12.11 -5.49 -6.66
N ILE A 57 12.62 -4.26 -6.69
CA ILE A 57 12.94 -3.51 -7.91
C ILE A 57 14.25 -2.79 -7.68
N GLU A 58 15.17 -2.90 -8.64
CA GLU A 58 16.42 -2.14 -8.66
C GLU A 58 16.23 -0.82 -9.41
N LEU A 59 16.61 0.28 -8.78
CA LEU A 59 16.49 1.63 -9.33
C LEU A 59 17.86 2.13 -9.75
N MET A 60 18.04 2.26 -11.07
CA MET A 60 19.26 2.71 -11.72
C MET A 60 19.10 4.19 -12.10
N LEU A 61 19.68 5.07 -11.29
CA LEU A 61 19.65 6.51 -11.46
C LEU A 61 20.91 6.97 -12.21
N HIS A 62 20.75 7.34 -13.47
CA HIS A 62 21.82 7.80 -14.35
C HIS A 62 22.01 9.31 -14.24
N ILE A 63 23.19 9.77 -13.86
CA ILE A 63 23.55 11.20 -13.75
C ILE A 63 24.82 11.50 -14.56
N PRO A 64 25.02 12.69 -15.14
CA PRO A 64 26.26 13.01 -15.85
C PRO A 64 27.50 12.78 -14.97
N GLU A 65 28.56 12.23 -15.55
CA GLU A 65 29.79 11.88 -14.80
C GLU A 65 30.38 13.07 -14.02
N LYS A 66 30.32 14.26 -14.61
CA LYS A 66 30.81 15.52 -14.02
C LYS A 66 30.05 15.96 -12.75
N ASP A 67 28.81 15.50 -12.59
CA ASP A 67 27.90 15.93 -11.52
C ASP A 67 27.80 14.86 -10.41
N ARG A 68 28.55 13.75 -10.54
CA ARG A 68 28.62 12.67 -9.55
C ARG A 68 29.19 13.16 -8.22
N ASN A 69 28.44 12.94 -7.14
CA ASN A 69 28.88 13.19 -5.79
C ASN A 69 28.42 12.06 -4.86
N GLU A 70 29.34 11.16 -4.50
CA GLU A 70 29.02 9.98 -3.67
C GLU A 70 28.43 10.33 -2.30
N ALA A 71 28.85 11.46 -1.70
CA ALA A 71 28.32 11.89 -0.42
C ALA A 71 26.84 12.32 -0.52
N GLU A 72 26.47 13.02 -1.59
CA GLU A 72 25.08 13.38 -1.86
C GLU A 72 24.25 12.16 -2.25
N GLU A 73 24.79 11.26 -3.06
CA GLU A 73 24.15 10.01 -3.45
C GLU A 73 23.75 9.16 -2.24
N GLU A 74 24.62 9.03 -1.24
CA GLU A 74 24.29 8.29 0.00
C GLU A 74 23.17 8.97 0.80
N VAL A 75 23.17 10.30 0.86
CA VAL A 75 22.08 11.06 1.50
C VAL A 75 20.75 10.84 0.76
N ILE A 76 20.78 10.85 -0.57
CA ILE A 76 19.60 10.65 -1.42
C ILE A 76 19.09 9.20 -1.32
N LYS A 77 19.97 8.19 -1.34
CA LYS A 77 19.59 6.78 -1.14
C LYS A 77 18.88 6.59 0.20
N GLU A 78 19.42 7.19 1.26
CA GLU A 78 18.80 7.08 2.58
C GLU A 78 17.45 7.78 2.62
N ARG A 79 17.33 8.94 1.98
CA ARG A 79 16.08 9.69 1.88
C ARG A 79 14.99 8.90 1.18
N LEU A 80 15.30 8.31 0.01
CA LEU A 80 14.40 7.47 -0.78
C LEU A 80 13.97 6.24 0.02
N THR A 81 14.94 5.51 0.58
CA THR A 81 14.68 4.32 1.42
C THR A 81 13.74 4.66 2.57
N THR A 82 14.01 5.75 3.28
CA THR A 82 13.20 6.21 4.41
C THR A 82 11.79 6.57 3.96
N HIS A 83 11.65 7.26 2.82
CA HIS A 83 10.37 7.59 2.24
C HIS A 83 9.54 6.34 1.91
N PHE A 84 10.12 5.37 1.20
CA PHE A 84 9.41 4.15 0.80
C PHE A 84 9.01 3.30 2.01
N LYS A 85 9.90 3.11 2.99
CA LYS A 85 9.60 2.39 4.24
C LYS A 85 8.47 3.05 5.02
N ARG A 86 8.50 4.37 5.15
CA ARG A 86 7.47 5.13 5.87
C ARG A 86 6.10 4.97 5.20
N HIS A 87 6.01 5.17 3.88
CA HIS A 87 4.74 5.05 3.16
C HIS A 87 4.22 3.61 3.15
N TYR A 88 5.12 2.62 3.01
CA TYR A 88 4.73 1.22 3.16
C TYR A 88 4.12 0.93 4.53
N HIS A 89 4.73 1.43 5.62
CA HIS A 89 4.20 1.21 6.96
C HIS A 89 2.84 1.91 7.17
N LEU A 90 2.68 3.14 6.67
CA LEU A 90 1.41 3.88 6.74
C LEU A 90 0.29 3.13 6.01
N LEU A 91 0.52 2.73 4.76
CA LEU A 91 -0.44 1.98 3.96
C LEU A 91 -0.73 0.59 4.54
N SER A 92 0.28 -0.07 5.11
CA SER A 92 0.09 -1.36 5.81
C SER A 92 -0.81 -1.20 7.04
N LYS A 93 -0.62 -0.14 7.82
CA LYS A 93 -1.45 0.17 8.99
C LYS A 93 -2.88 0.52 8.57
N GLU A 94 -3.04 1.30 7.52
CA GLU A 94 -4.34 1.67 6.96
C GLU A 94 -5.10 0.45 6.44
N LYS A 95 -4.44 -0.38 5.62
CA LYS A 95 -5.00 -1.64 5.13
C LYS A 95 -5.44 -2.56 6.27
N ARG A 96 -4.61 -2.73 7.30
CA ARG A 96 -4.97 -3.54 8.49
C ARG A 96 -6.16 -2.94 9.25
N ARG A 97 -6.24 -1.61 9.36
CA ARG A 97 -7.35 -0.92 10.02
C ARG A 97 -8.67 -1.16 9.29
N VAL A 98 -8.69 -0.95 7.97
CA VAL A 98 -9.86 -1.19 7.12
C VAL A 98 -10.28 -2.66 7.20
N MET A 99 -9.32 -3.58 7.09
CA MET A 99 -9.59 -5.02 7.17
C MET A 99 -10.16 -5.42 8.54
N LYS A 100 -9.61 -4.90 9.63
CA LYS A 100 -10.09 -5.18 10.99
C LYS A 100 -11.50 -4.63 11.20
N LEU A 101 -11.78 -3.43 10.70
CA LEU A 101 -13.10 -2.82 10.76
C LEU A 101 -14.12 -3.68 10.02
N GLY A 102 -13.86 -4.00 8.75
CA GLY A 102 -14.75 -4.84 7.94
C GLY A 102 -15.00 -6.21 8.57
N LEU A 103 -13.95 -6.89 9.05
CA LEU A 103 -14.08 -8.18 9.73
C LEU A 103 -14.91 -8.08 11.01
N THR A 104 -14.74 -7.00 11.78
CA THR A 104 -15.52 -6.75 13.00
C THR A 104 -16.99 -6.52 12.67
N MET A 105 -17.30 -5.77 11.61
CA MET A 105 -18.66 -5.54 11.13
C MET A 105 -19.33 -6.83 10.67
N VAL A 106 -18.65 -7.64 9.85
CA VAL A 106 -19.15 -8.95 9.43
C VAL A 106 -19.43 -9.85 10.64
N PHE A 107 -18.50 -9.91 11.60
CA PHE A 107 -18.67 -10.69 12.81
C PHE A 107 -19.89 -10.25 13.63
N LEU A 108 -20.07 -8.94 13.84
CA LEU A 108 -21.24 -8.39 14.52
C LEU A 108 -22.54 -8.63 13.74
N GLY A 109 -22.50 -8.58 12.41
CA GLY A 109 -23.63 -8.92 11.55
C GLY A 109 -24.06 -10.37 11.70
N ILE A 110 -23.10 -11.31 11.73
CA ILE A 110 -23.37 -12.74 11.98
C ILE A 110 -23.99 -12.95 13.37
N ILE A 111 -23.43 -12.31 14.42
CA ILE A 111 -24.00 -12.38 15.77
C ILE A 111 -25.43 -11.85 15.79
N SER A 112 -25.68 -10.71 15.14
CA SER A 112 -27.00 -10.08 15.07
C SER A 112 -28.01 -10.99 14.37
N MET A 113 -27.59 -11.68 13.30
CA MET A 113 -28.45 -12.63 12.57
C MET A 113 -28.76 -13.88 13.39
N ILE A 114 -27.78 -14.43 14.10
CA ILE A 114 -28.00 -15.55 15.03
C ILE A 114 -28.96 -15.13 16.15
N ALA A 115 -28.76 -13.94 16.73
CA ALA A 115 -29.63 -13.41 17.78
C ALA A 115 -31.08 -13.25 17.29
N ALA A 116 -31.28 -12.64 16.11
CA ALA A 116 -32.61 -12.52 15.50
C ALA A 116 -33.26 -13.91 15.31
N THR A 117 -32.51 -14.87 14.79
CA THR A 117 -32.99 -16.24 14.54
C THR A 117 -33.41 -16.94 15.83
N LEU A 118 -32.62 -16.81 16.91
CA LEU A 118 -32.94 -17.40 18.22
C LEU A 118 -34.18 -16.76 18.87
N ILE A 119 -34.40 -15.46 18.64
CA ILE A 119 -35.60 -14.76 19.14
C ILE A 119 -36.84 -15.22 18.36
N ILE A 120 -36.75 -15.31 17.04
CA ILE A 120 -37.84 -15.82 16.19
C ILE A 120 -38.22 -17.25 16.58
N PHE A 121 -37.24 -18.10 16.91
CA PHE A 121 -37.49 -19.48 17.35
C PHE A 121 -38.27 -19.60 18.67
N LYS A 122 -38.23 -18.57 19.54
CA LYS A 122 -38.96 -18.55 20.81
C LYS A 122 -40.40 -18.04 20.72
N ASP A 123 -40.88 -17.82 19.51
CA ASP A 123 -42.19 -17.23 19.19
C ASP A 123 -42.33 -15.77 19.72
N PRO A 124 -41.87 -14.76 18.95
CA PRO A 124 -41.87 -13.37 19.38
C PRO A 124 -43.28 -12.73 19.45
N ALA A 125 -44.32 -13.43 19.01
CA ALA A 125 -45.70 -12.92 18.99
C ALA A 125 -46.27 -12.65 20.39
N ASP A 126 -45.73 -13.31 21.42
CA ASP A 126 -46.17 -13.17 22.81
C ASP A 126 -45.46 -12.03 23.56
N ASP A 127 -44.39 -11.45 23.00
CA ASP A 127 -43.58 -10.40 23.66
C ASP A 127 -43.24 -9.24 22.70
N LEU A 128 -43.84 -8.08 22.95
CA LEU A 128 -43.60 -6.85 22.20
C LEU A 128 -42.13 -6.42 22.17
N PHE A 129 -41.36 -6.70 23.23
CA PHE A 129 -39.94 -6.36 23.29
C PHE A 129 -39.11 -7.23 22.35
N LEU A 130 -39.40 -8.53 22.29
CA LEU A 130 -38.74 -9.46 21.36
C LEU A 130 -39.08 -9.13 19.91
N SER A 131 -40.34 -8.81 19.62
CA SER A 131 -40.78 -8.36 18.30
C SER A 131 -40.05 -7.08 17.86
N PHE A 132 -39.95 -6.07 18.73
CA PHE A 132 -39.18 -4.85 18.46
C PHE A 132 -37.70 -5.14 18.17
N LEU A 133 -37.09 -6.03 18.96
CA LEU A 133 -35.68 -6.36 18.83
C LEU A 133 -35.38 -7.05 17.48
N VAL A 134 -36.27 -7.93 17.00
CA VAL A 134 -36.15 -8.57 15.68
C VAL A 134 -36.22 -7.55 14.55
N VAL A 135 -37.20 -6.64 14.60
CA VAL A 135 -37.38 -5.56 13.59
C VAL A 135 -36.13 -4.69 13.46
N PHE A 136 -35.35 -4.53 14.53
CA PHE A 136 -34.09 -3.79 14.49
C PHE A 136 -32.89 -4.65 14.10
N LEU A 137 -32.80 -5.88 14.63
CA LEU A 137 -31.67 -6.79 14.38
C LEU A 137 -31.59 -7.23 12.93
N GLU A 138 -32.70 -7.43 12.23
CA GLU A 138 -32.69 -7.89 10.84
C GLU A 138 -32.05 -6.88 9.88
N PRO A 139 -32.50 -5.60 9.80
CA PRO A 139 -31.83 -4.58 8.99
C PRO A 139 -30.39 -4.34 9.43
N ALA A 140 -30.12 -4.37 10.73
CA ALA A 140 -28.77 -4.18 11.26
C ALA A 140 -27.83 -5.31 10.83
N ALA A 141 -28.27 -6.57 10.89
CA ALA A 141 -27.49 -7.72 10.48
C ALA A 141 -27.15 -7.65 8.99
N TRP A 142 -28.14 -7.40 8.13
CA TRP A 142 -27.95 -7.22 6.70
C TRP A 142 -26.96 -6.09 6.39
N PHE A 143 -27.16 -4.92 7.00
CA PHE A 143 -26.31 -3.75 6.78
C PHE A 143 -24.86 -4.02 7.20
N LEU A 144 -24.65 -4.58 8.40
CA LEU A 144 -23.32 -4.88 8.92
C LEU A 144 -22.56 -5.91 8.08
N LEU A 145 -23.27 -6.91 7.55
CA LEU A 145 -22.70 -7.90 6.64
C LEU A 145 -22.29 -7.27 5.31
N TRP A 146 -23.20 -6.52 4.68
CA TRP A 146 -22.93 -5.91 3.37
C TRP A 146 -21.80 -4.87 3.46
N GLU A 147 -21.91 -3.92 4.38
CA GLU A 147 -20.91 -2.87 4.57
C GLU A 147 -19.57 -3.47 5.02
N GLY A 148 -19.59 -4.45 5.93
CA GLY A 148 -18.38 -5.13 6.37
C GLY A 148 -17.65 -5.85 5.22
N MET A 149 -18.38 -6.50 4.33
CA MET A 149 -17.82 -7.13 3.13
C MET A 149 -17.33 -6.10 2.12
N ASP A 150 -18.03 -4.99 1.94
CA ASP A 150 -17.61 -3.89 1.06
C ASP A 150 -16.24 -3.33 1.47
N GLN A 151 -16.06 -3.06 2.78
CA GLN A 151 -14.79 -2.62 3.36
C GLN A 151 -13.65 -3.62 3.09
N ILE A 152 -13.94 -4.93 3.16
CA ILE A 152 -12.95 -5.99 2.91
C ILE A 152 -12.58 -6.07 1.42
N VAL A 153 -13.57 -5.97 0.53
CA VAL A 153 -13.39 -6.25 -0.90
C VAL A 153 -12.95 -5.01 -1.68
N PHE A 154 -13.65 -3.88 -1.54
CA PHE A 154 -13.46 -2.70 -2.38
C PHE A 154 -12.42 -1.74 -1.81
N ASN A 155 -12.46 -1.44 -0.51
CA ASN A 155 -11.44 -0.58 0.10
C ASN A 155 -10.04 -1.23 0.11
N SER A 156 -9.97 -2.56 0.22
CA SER A 156 -8.71 -3.29 0.04
C SER A 156 -8.16 -3.17 -1.39
N LYS A 157 -9.03 -3.16 -2.41
CA LYS A 157 -8.62 -3.00 -3.83
C LYS A 157 -8.06 -1.61 -4.11
N ASN A 158 -8.64 -0.55 -3.54
CA ASN A 158 -8.16 0.81 -3.76
C ASN A 158 -6.77 1.08 -3.15
N ILE A 159 -6.45 0.43 -2.02
CA ILE A 159 -5.14 0.57 -1.34
C ILE A 159 -4.05 -0.31 -2.00
N ASN A 160 -4.44 -1.36 -2.75
CA ASN A 160 -3.51 -2.38 -3.23
C ASN A 160 -2.42 -1.91 -4.22
N PRO A 161 -2.68 -1.03 -5.22
CA PRO A 161 -1.66 -0.61 -6.18
C PRO A 161 -0.49 0.09 -5.49
N ASP A 162 -0.81 1.07 -4.65
CA ASP A 162 0.17 1.86 -3.89
C ASP A 162 0.88 0.99 -2.87
N PHE A 163 0.13 0.16 -2.15
CA PHE A 163 0.70 -0.78 -1.19
C PHE A 163 1.71 -1.72 -1.83
N ASN A 164 1.40 -2.28 -3.00
CA ASN A 164 2.30 -3.19 -3.71
C ASN A 164 3.55 -2.48 -4.21
N PHE A 165 3.40 -1.28 -4.77
CA PHE A 165 4.54 -0.45 -5.19
C PHE A 165 5.47 -0.15 -4.01
N TYR A 166 4.95 0.42 -2.93
CA TYR A 166 5.75 0.76 -1.75
C TYR A 166 6.31 -0.48 -1.06
N ARG A 167 5.62 -1.63 -1.12
CA ARG A 167 6.17 -2.91 -0.65
C ARG A 167 7.43 -3.29 -1.42
N LYS A 168 7.38 -3.28 -2.76
CA LYS A 168 8.53 -3.60 -3.63
C LYS A 168 9.70 -2.64 -3.35
N MET A 169 9.41 -1.35 -3.19
CA MET A 169 10.43 -0.33 -2.93
C MET A 169 10.91 -0.25 -1.48
N SER A 170 10.19 -0.79 -0.48
CA SER A 170 10.55 -0.63 0.93
C SER A 170 11.85 -1.32 1.35
N ASN A 171 12.28 -2.34 0.60
CA ASN A 171 13.54 -3.06 0.81
C ASN A 171 14.68 -2.50 -0.08
N SER A 172 14.50 -1.34 -0.70
CA SER A 172 15.35 -0.86 -1.79
C SER A 172 16.71 -0.26 -1.39
N ARG A 173 17.11 -0.23 -0.11
CA ARG A 173 18.37 0.44 0.28
C ARG A 173 19.59 -0.11 -0.46
N GLY A 174 19.63 -1.43 -0.67
CA GLY A 174 20.68 -2.10 -1.46
C GLY A 174 20.39 -2.18 -2.96
N GLN A 175 19.27 -1.61 -3.41
CA GLN A 175 18.74 -1.74 -4.77
C GLN A 175 18.72 -0.38 -5.51
N ILE A 176 19.11 0.72 -4.86
CA ILE A 176 19.23 2.04 -5.50
C ILE A 176 20.69 2.26 -5.88
N HIS A 177 20.95 2.42 -7.17
CA HIS A 177 22.29 2.58 -7.73
C HIS A 177 22.36 3.86 -8.54
N PHE A 178 23.39 4.65 -8.29
CA PHE A 178 23.76 5.75 -9.18
C PHE A 178 24.78 5.25 -10.20
N LYS A 179 24.57 5.63 -11.46
CA LYS A 179 25.44 5.30 -12.60
C LYS A 179 25.75 6.57 -13.37
N SER A 180 26.91 6.64 -13.99
CA SER A 180 27.23 7.71 -14.92
C SER A 180 26.76 7.38 -16.35
N TYR A 181 26.62 8.42 -17.16
CA TYR A 181 26.47 8.35 -18.61
C TYR A 181 27.23 9.49 -19.29
#